data_AF-A0A970DBC6-F1
#
_entry.id   AF-A0A970DBC6-F1
#
_cell.length_a   1.000
_cell.length_b   1.000
_cell.length_c   1.000
_cell.angle_alpha   90.00
_cell.angle_beta   90.00
_cell.angle_gamma   90.00
#
_symmetry.space_group_name_H-M   'P 1'
#
loop_
_entity.id
_entity.type
_entity.pdbx_description
1 polymer ?
#
loop_
_entity_poly.entity_id
_entity_poly.type
_entity_poly.pdbx_seq_one_letter_code
_entity_poly.pdbx_strand_id
1 'polypeptide(L)'
;MQLHQVYDLSLAVRMVNDNRGAAHLVTNDHYSDHTARIFILTGPNQGGKTTFLRSVGIAQVLFQAGCFVPAKSAALSPVDYIFTHFQEKEVLGVK
;
A
#
# COMPACT_ATOMS: atom_id res chain seq x y z
N MET A 1 4.79 10.16 -8.00
CA MET A 1 4.09 9.94 -6.72
C MET A 1 5.16 9.76 -5.65
N GLN A 2 5.08 10.49 -4.54
CA GLN A 2 6.01 10.35 -3.41
C GLN A 2 5.21 9.99 -2.16
N LEU A 3 5.52 8.85 -1.58
CA LEU A 3 4.90 8.32 -0.37
C LEU A 3 6.02 8.00 0.62
N HIS A 4 6.00 8.65 1.78
CA HIS A 4 6.96 8.41 2.84
C HIS A 4 6.28 7.73 4.03
N GLN A 5 6.84 6.60 4.46
CA GLN A 5 6.29 5.71 5.48
C GLN A 5 4.82 5.32 5.22
N VAL A 6 4.50 4.94 3.99
CA VAL A 6 3.18 4.38 3.64
C VAL A 6 2.99 3.00 4.23
N TYR A 7 1.78 2.71 4.71
CA TYR A 7 1.40 1.41 5.24
C TYR A 7 0.07 0.94 4.67
N ASP A 8 -0.16 -0.37 4.71
CA ASP A 8 -1.43 -0.96 4.28
C ASP A 8 -2.49 -0.74 5.36
N LEU A 9 -3.51 0.07 5.04
CA LEU A 9 -4.58 0.42 5.98
C LEU A 9 -5.37 -0.82 6.43
N SER A 10 -5.62 -1.76 5.52
CA SER A 10 -6.36 -2.99 5.83
C SER A 10 -5.60 -3.88 6.82
N LEU A 11 -4.28 -4.01 6.66
CA LEU A 11 -3.41 -4.70 7.60
C LEU A 11 -3.40 -4.00 8.96
N ALA A 12 -3.29 -2.66 8.98
CA ALA A 12 -3.31 -1.89 10.21
C ALA A 12 -4.61 -2.12 11.00
N VAL A 13 -5.77 -2.03 10.35
CA VAL A 13 -7.08 -2.31 10.96
C VAL A 13 -7.15 -3.73 11.51
N ARG A 14 -6.66 -4.73 10.76
CA ARG A 14 -6.63 -6.11 11.23
C ARG A 14 -5.75 -6.29 12.47
N MET A 15 -4.57 -5.69 12.49
CA MET A 15 -3.66 -5.79 13.65
C MET A 15 -4.25 -5.16 14.91
N VAL A 16 -5.01 -4.07 14.76
CA VAL A 16 -5.77 -3.46 15.88
C VAL A 16 -6.84 -4.42 16.37
N ASN A 17 -7.62 -5.02 15.47
CA ASN A 17 -8.66 -5.98 15.83
C ASN A 17 -8.09 -7.25 16.50
N ASP A 18 -6.89 -7.67 16.09
CA ASP A 18 -6.18 -8.82 16.65
C ASP A 18 -5.42 -8.48 17.96
N ASN A 19 -5.59 -7.26 18.51
CA ASN A 19 -4.88 -6.75 19.69
C ASN A 19 -3.34 -6.80 19.59
N ARG A 20 -2.78 -6.78 18.39
CA ARG A 20 -1.32 -6.82 18.16
C ARG A 20 -0.65 -5.45 18.26
N GLY A 21 -1.43 -4.38 18.30
CA GLY A 21 -0.95 -3.00 18.38
C GLY A 21 -0.26 -2.53 17.08
N ALA A 22 -0.20 -1.20 16.90
CA ALA A 22 0.38 -0.59 15.70
C ALA A 22 1.92 -0.67 15.64
N ALA A 23 2.59 -1.01 16.74
CA ALA A 23 4.05 -1.02 16.84
C ALA A 23 4.74 -2.03 15.90
N HIS A 24 4.04 -3.06 15.46
CA HIS A 24 4.56 -4.08 14.55
C HIS A 24 4.26 -3.80 13.07
N LEU A 25 3.56 -2.71 12.76
CA LEU A 25 3.22 -2.36 11.39
C LEU A 25 4.45 -1.83 10.67
N VAL A 26 4.83 -2.49 9.58
CA VAL A 26 5.97 -2.06 8.77
C VAL A 26 5.49 -1.04 7.73
N THR A 27 6.14 0.12 7.74
CA THR A 27 5.94 1.18 6.74
C THR A 27 6.97 1.07 5.62
N ASN A 28 6.62 1.55 4.43
CA ASN A 28 7.51 1.54 3.25
C ASN A 28 7.57 2.93 2.61
N ASP A 29 8.59 3.16 1.81
CA ASP A 29 8.69 4.35 0.98
C ASP A 29 8.43 4.00 -0.50
N HIS A 30 7.79 4.91 -1.23
CA HIS A 30 7.63 4.80 -2.67
C HIS A 30 7.86 6.15 -3.34
N TYR A 31 8.78 6.19 -4.30
CA TYR A 31 9.11 7.38 -5.06
C TYR A 31 9.06 7.05 -6.55
N SER A 32 8.22 7.77 -7.28
CA SER A 32 8.13 7.71 -8.75
C SER A 32 8.07 9.12 -9.33
N ASP A 33 8.73 9.31 -10.46
CA ASP A 33 8.77 10.56 -11.21
C ASP A 33 8.68 10.29 -12.72
N HIS A 34 8.89 11.30 -13.55
CA HIS A 34 8.82 11.17 -15.00
C HIS A 34 9.90 10.25 -15.59
N THR A 35 10.99 10.03 -14.87
CA THR A 35 12.12 9.16 -15.26
C THR A 35 11.97 7.73 -14.73
N ALA A 36 11.27 7.53 -13.62
CA ALA A 36 11.03 6.23 -12.99
C ALA A 36 9.53 5.95 -12.80
N ARG A 37 8.88 5.42 -13.85
CA ARG A 37 7.43 5.13 -13.87
C ARG A 37 7.06 3.65 -13.76
N ILE A 38 8.04 2.75 -13.91
CA ILE A 38 7.83 1.30 -13.88
C ILE A 38 8.72 0.70 -12.79
N PHE A 39 8.11 -0.12 -11.93
CA PHE A 39 8.78 -0.79 -10.82
C PHE A 39 8.63 -2.29 -10.97
N ILE A 40 9.73 -3.02 -10.86
CA ILE A 40 9.73 -4.49 -10.81
C ILE A 40 9.94 -4.88 -9.35
N LEU A 41 8.87 -5.32 -8.69
CA LEU A 41 8.91 -5.75 -7.29
C LEU A 41 9.08 -7.27 -7.22
N THR A 42 10.26 -7.71 -6.77
CA THR A 42 10.59 -9.13 -6.60
C THR A 42 10.74 -9.50 -5.12
N GLY A 43 10.81 -10.80 -4.83
CA GLY A 43 11.00 -11.31 -3.46
C GLY A 43 10.22 -12.60 -3.20
N PRO A 44 10.45 -13.26 -2.06
CA PRO A 44 9.80 -14.52 -1.70
C PRO A 44 8.27 -14.37 -1.57
N ASN A 45 7.56 -15.48 -1.72
CA ASN A 45 6.13 -15.52 -1.40
C ASN A 45 5.91 -15.12 0.07
N GLN A 46 4.79 -14.44 0.32
CA GLN A 46 4.46 -13.88 1.65
C GLN A 46 5.43 -12.79 2.14
N GLY A 47 6.37 -12.31 1.32
CA GLY A 47 7.28 -11.21 1.63
C GLY A 47 6.65 -9.81 1.60
N GLY A 48 5.32 -9.68 1.70
CA GLY A 48 4.64 -8.38 1.76
C GLY A 48 4.49 -7.63 0.43
N LYS A 49 4.83 -8.24 -0.72
CA LYS A 49 4.73 -7.59 -2.04
C LYS A 49 3.31 -7.12 -2.36
N THR A 50 2.31 -7.98 -2.15
CA THR A 50 0.89 -7.65 -2.35
C THR A 50 0.43 -6.56 -1.38
N THR A 51 0.85 -6.65 -0.11
CA THR A 51 0.59 -5.63 0.92
C THR A 51 1.13 -4.26 0.51
N PHE A 52 2.34 -4.21 -0.04
CA PHE A 52 2.93 -2.97 -0.53
C PHE A 52 2.19 -2.41 -1.75
N LEU A 53 1.87 -3.24 -2.75
CA LEU A 53 1.11 -2.77 -3.91
C LEU A 53 -0.27 -2.25 -3.51
N ARG A 54 -0.92 -2.91 -2.54
CA ARG A 54 -2.20 -2.48 -2.00
C ARG A 54 -2.09 -1.15 -1.25
N SER A 55 -1.03 -0.92 -0.47
CA SER A 55 -0.84 0.35 0.24
C SER A 55 -0.69 1.53 -0.72
N VAL A 56 0.06 1.36 -1.81
CA VAL A 56 0.22 2.38 -2.87
C VAL A 56 -1.14 2.65 -3.56
N GLY A 57 -1.89 1.62 -3.93
CA GLY A 57 -3.19 1.77 -4.56
C GLY A 57 -4.23 2.45 -3.66
N ILE A 58 -4.33 2.02 -2.39
CA ILE A 58 -5.22 2.63 -1.39
C ILE A 58 -4.83 4.10 -1.16
N ALA A 59 -3.54 4.42 -1.11
CA ALA A 59 -3.07 5.78 -0.96
C ALA A 59 -3.56 6.70 -2.09
N GLN A 60 -3.50 6.23 -3.35
CA GLN A 60 -4.02 6.99 -4.49
C GLN A 60 -5.55 7.19 -4.42
N VAL A 61 -6.31 6.15 -4.05
CA VAL A 61 -7.77 6.22 -3.91
C VAL A 61 -8.17 7.25 -2.85
N LEU A 62 -7.56 7.19 -1.66
CA LEU A 62 -7.87 8.10 -0.57
C LEU A 62 -7.48 9.55 -0.91
N PHE A 63 -6.34 9.74 -1.57
CA PHE A 63 -5.94 11.06 -2.07
C PHE A 63 -6.99 11.66 -3.01
N GLN A 64 -7.47 10.90 -3.99
CA GLN A 64 -8.50 11.37 -4.93
C GLN A 64 -9.90 11.51 -4.31
N ALA A 65 -10.17 10.82 -3.20
CA ALA A 65 -11.39 10.99 -2.41
C ALA A 65 -11.35 12.22 -1.48
N GLY A 66 -10.21 12.92 -1.39
CA GLY A 66 -10.01 14.05 -0.47
C GLY A 66 -9.80 13.61 0.98
N CYS A 67 -9.39 12.35 1.21
CA CYS A 67 -9.12 11.80 2.53
C CYS A 67 -7.64 11.89 2.90
N PHE A 68 -7.34 11.78 4.20
CA PHE A 68 -5.98 11.51 4.65
C PHE A 68 -5.48 10.17 4.09
N VAL A 69 -4.21 10.16 3.67
CA VAL A 69 -3.52 9.01 3.11
C VAL A 69 -2.77 8.26 4.24
N PRO A 70 -2.70 6.92 4.25
CA PRO A 70 -2.01 6.12 5.27
C PRO A 70 -0.48 6.18 5.09
N ALA A 71 0.08 7.37 5.23
CA ALA A 71 1.51 7.66 5.12
C ALA A 71 1.88 8.81 6.08
N LYS A 72 3.16 8.92 6.42
CA LYS A 72 3.65 10.07 7.21
C LYS A 72 3.62 11.37 6.42
N SER A 73 3.97 11.30 5.14
CA SER A 73 3.84 12.41 4.20
C SER A 73 3.65 11.88 2.79
N ALA A 74 2.93 12.64 1.96
CA ALA A 74 2.47 12.17 0.67
C ALA A 74 2.39 13.35 -0.33
N ALA A 75 2.96 13.18 -1.53
CA ALA A 75 2.81 14.10 -2.64
C ALA A 75 2.39 13.31 -3.89
N LEU A 76 1.16 13.54 -4.34
CA LEU A 76 0.50 12.76 -5.38
C LEU A 76 -0.12 13.70 -6.42
N SER A 77 -0.27 13.17 -7.63
CA SER A 77 -1.04 13.80 -8.69
C SER A 77 -2.27 12.94 -8.97
N PRO A 78 -3.41 13.54 -9.34
CA PRO A 78 -4.58 12.77 -9.75
C PRO A 78 -4.25 11.92 -10.98
N VAL A 79 -4.88 10.76 -11.07
CA VAL A 79 -4.85 9.85 -12.22
C VAL A 79 -6.28 9.59 -12.70
N ASP A 80 -6.44 9.35 -14.00
CA ASP A 80 -7.74 9.07 -14.58
C ASP A 80 -8.25 7.68 -14.18
N TYR A 81 -7.34 6.71 -14.06
CA TYR A 81 -7.66 5.30 -13.79
C TYR A 81 -6.63 4.64 -12.88
N ILE A 82 -7.12 3.74 -12.03
CA ILE A 82 -6.29 2.84 -11.21
C ILE A 82 -6.58 1.42 -11.69
N PHE A 83 -5.62 0.82 -12.37
CA PHE A 83 -5.72 -0.56 -12.86
C PHE A 83 -5.07 -1.52 -11.87
N THR A 84 -5.74 -2.64 -11.62
CA THR A 84 -5.22 -3.72 -10.78
C THR A 84 -5.43 -5.06 -11.48
N HIS A 85 -4.43 -5.93 -11.43
CA HIS A 85 -4.54 -7.31 -11.87
C HIS A 85 -3.88 -8.21 -10.83
N PHE A 86 -4.67 -9.04 -10.16
CA PHE A 86 -4.22 -10.04 -9.20
C PHE A 86 -4.78 -11.39 -9.63
N GLN A 87 -3.93 -12.41 -9.79
CA GLN A 87 -4.33 -13.71 -10.36
C GLN A 87 -5.14 -14.56 -9.38
N GLU A 88 -4.94 -14.41 -8.07
CA GLU A 88 -5.70 -15.12 -7.04
C GLU A 88 -6.08 -14.18 -5.89
N LYS A 89 -7.21 -14.47 -5.25
CA LYS A 89 -7.57 -13.86 -3.99
C LYS A 89 -6.52 -14.30 -2.97
N GLU A 90 -5.79 -13.35 -2.38
CA GLU A 90 -4.85 -13.66 -1.31
C GLU A 90 -5.63 -14.26 -0.13
N VAL A 91 -5.61 -15.59 -0.02
CA VAL A 91 -6.17 -16.30 1.14
C VAL A 91 -5.19 -16.04 2.27
N LEU A 92 -5.54 -15.08 3.11
CA LEU A 92 -4.89 -14.82 4.38
C LEU A 92 -5.08 -16.09 5.22
N GLY A 93 -4.16 -17.05 5.11
CA GLY A 93 -4.29 -18.44 5.58
C GLY A 93 -4.85 -18.60 6.99
N VAL A 94 -6.18 -18.66 7.09
CA VAL A 94 -6.93 -18.98 8.28
C VAL A 94 -8.03 -19.94 7.82
N LYS A 95 -7.97 -21.18 8.34
CA LYS A 95 -9.11 -22.09 8.33
C LYS A 95 -10.18 -21.55 9.27
#